data_AF-A0AAD5DNR6-F1
#
_entry.id   AF-A0AAD5DNR6-F1
#
_cell.length_a   1.000
_cell.length_b   1.000
_cell.length_c   1.000
_cell.angle_alpha   90.00
_cell.angle_beta   90.00
_cell.angle_gamma   90.00
#
_symmetry.space_group_name_H-M   'P 1'
#
loop_
_entity.id
_entity.type
_entity.pdbx_description
1 polymer ?
#
loop_
_entity_poly.entity_id
_entity_poly.type
_entity_poly.pdbx_seq_one_letter_code
_entity_poly.pdbx_strand_id
1 'polypeptide(L)'
;MARALPLILALAIGVAIGGAAAADGAISLSGVTVRVLEASGSVADKHSVTGPDARLRLSLDHTRTLEVKLTAALAGGDADFRPQQAFLRLTARGSGDAAYFAATKAKGGGLVVTAKHDELQKQVGTQPGTYDAALLVGDTRSAQPVEWALGEVKVLYPPQDDGSQPEAKPYRPLDATFRPKPEIVHQHRQPERRAPAVVSLFFSLVALAPLAAYVVAALRIGANLKGFPTGASFLPAAAFHAGLAAICALYLLFWLQLNLMQTLPILAILGVVTAVFGRITLQGAAAAAAAKPPQKQE
;
A
#
# COMPACT_ATOMS: atom_id res chain seq x y z
N MET A 1 -74.30 -21.08 -25.21
CA MET A 1 -75.19 -19.91 -25.30
C MET A 1 -74.57 -18.79 -24.48
N ALA A 2 -74.51 -17.58 -25.06
CA ALA A 2 -74.30 -16.24 -24.44
C ALA A 2 -72.97 -15.97 -23.69
N ARG A 3 -72.03 -15.17 -24.24
CA ARG A 3 -71.84 -13.68 -24.09
C ARG A 3 -71.23 -13.32 -22.70
N ALA A 4 -70.19 -12.50 -22.51
CA ALA A 4 -69.70 -11.32 -23.25
C ALA A 4 -68.24 -10.92 -22.87
N LEU A 5 -67.62 -10.14 -23.77
CA LEU A 5 -66.38 -9.31 -23.67
C LEU A 5 -66.64 -8.02 -22.80
N PRO A 6 -65.65 -7.20 -22.34
CA PRO A 6 -64.69 -6.42 -23.16
C PRO A 6 -63.21 -6.50 -22.64
N LEU A 7 -62.16 -6.62 -23.47
CA LEU A 7 -61.48 -5.61 -24.32
C LEU A 7 -60.95 -4.37 -23.55
N ILE A 8 -59.65 -4.36 -23.21
CA ILE A 8 -58.86 -3.13 -23.01
C ILE A 8 -57.62 -3.20 -23.90
N LEU A 9 -57.57 -2.24 -24.82
CA LEU A 9 -56.59 -1.98 -25.86
C LEU A 9 -55.57 -0.96 -25.31
N ALA A 10 -54.30 -1.32 -25.22
CA ALA A 10 -53.21 -0.35 -24.98
C ALA A 10 -52.41 -0.20 -26.27
N LEU A 11 -52.61 0.97 -26.90
CA LEU A 11 -52.06 1.39 -28.18
C LEU A 11 -50.57 1.72 -28.03
N ALA A 12 -49.72 0.98 -28.74
CA ALA A 12 -48.32 1.34 -28.95
C ALA A 12 -48.25 2.54 -29.92
N ILE A 13 -47.80 3.69 -29.42
CA ILE A 13 -47.47 4.84 -30.27
C ILE A 13 -46.02 4.66 -30.70
N GLY A 14 -45.83 4.04 -31.87
CA GLY A 14 -44.61 4.14 -32.65
C GLY A 14 -44.62 5.44 -33.44
N VAL A 15 -43.80 6.41 -33.05
CA VAL A 15 -43.49 7.57 -33.88
C VAL A 15 -42.20 7.25 -34.63
N ALA A 16 -42.37 6.76 -35.85
CA ALA A 16 -41.33 6.81 -36.87
C ALA A 16 -41.39 8.20 -37.52
N ILE A 17 -40.39 9.05 -37.28
CA ILE A 17 -40.14 10.25 -38.09
C ILE A 17 -38.87 9.97 -38.86
N GLY A 18 -39.04 9.31 -40.01
CA GLY A 18 -38.03 9.19 -41.06
C GLY A 18 -38.50 9.98 -42.26
N GLY A 19 -38.03 11.23 -42.36
CA GLY A 19 -38.34 12.13 -43.46
C GLY A 19 -37.49 13.38 -43.37
N ALA A 20 -36.24 13.30 -43.83
CA ALA A 20 -35.36 14.45 -43.95
C ALA A 20 -35.83 15.32 -45.13
N ALA A 21 -36.69 16.29 -44.83
CA ALA A 21 -36.83 17.46 -45.67
C ALA A 21 -35.53 18.28 -45.53
N ALA A 22 -34.91 18.64 -46.65
CA ALA A 22 -33.75 19.53 -46.65
C ALA A 22 -34.17 20.87 -46.02
N ALA A 23 -33.74 21.07 -44.77
CA ALA A 23 -34.05 22.27 -44.02
C ALA A 23 -33.35 23.46 -44.67
N ASP A 24 -34.11 24.54 -44.84
CA ASP A 24 -33.59 25.84 -45.27
C ASP A 24 -32.45 26.24 -44.30
N GLY A 25 -31.26 26.56 -44.83
CA GLY A 25 -30.09 26.87 -44.01
C GLY A 25 -29.37 25.67 -43.38
N ALA A 26 -29.45 24.46 -43.93
CA ALA A 26 -28.63 23.33 -43.46
C ALA A 26 -27.12 23.63 -43.58
N ILE A 27 -26.35 23.36 -42.52
CA ILE A 27 -24.89 23.49 -42.53
C ILE A 27 -24.30 22.21 -43.09
N SER A 28 -23.52 22.32 -44.15
CA SER A 28 -22.74 21.22 -44.71
C SER A 28 -21.26 21.43 -44.39
N LEU A 29 -20.59 20.37 -43.96
CA LEU A 29 -19.15 20.37 -43.69
C LEU A 29 -18.46 19.57 -44.80
N SER A 30 -17.40 20.14 -45.35
CA SER A 30 -16.62 19.54 -46.43
C SER A 30 -15.12 19.71 -46.18
N GLY A 31 -14.32 18.82 -46.78
CA GLY A 31 -12.85 18.90 -46.70
C GLY A 31 -12.27 18.67 -45.30
N VAL A 32 -12.97 17.95 -44.42
CA VAL A 32 -12.52 17.68 -43.05
C VAL A 32 -11.22 16.88 -43.10
N THR A 33 -10.14 17.50 -42.63
CA THR A 33 -8.80 16.92 -42.61
C THR A 33 -8.24 17.01 -41.20
N VAL A 34 -7.93 15.86 -40.62
CA VAL A 34 -7.29 15.74 -39.31
C VAL A 34 -5.79 15.54 -39.54
N ARG A 35 -4.97 16.36 -38.87
CA ARG A 35 -3.52 16.34 -38.95
C ARG A 35 -2.95 16.23 -37.54
N VAL A 36 -1.92 15.43 -37.38
CA VAL A 36 -1.09 15.44 -36.17
C VAL A 36 0.19 16.18 -36.54
N LEU A 37 0.48 17.25 -35.82
CA LEU A 37 1.66 18.09 -36.00
C LEU A 37 2.68 17.76 -34.91
N GLU A 38 3.95 17.67 -35.30
CA GLU A 38 5.08 17.61 -34.36
C GLU A 38 5.41 18.99 -33.81
N ALA A 39 6.21 19.05 -32.74
CA ALA A 39 6.71 20.30 -32.15
C ALA A 39 7.47 21.21 -33.16
N SER A 40 8.05 20.61 -34.22
CA SER A 40 8.71 21.31 -35.33
C SER A 40 7.74 21.92 -36.36
N GLY A 41 6.44 21.67 -36.23
CA GLY A 41 5.41 22.08 -37.19
C GLY A 41 5.28 21.18 -38.43
N SER A 42 6.06 20.09 -38.51
CA SER A 42 5.90 19.07 -39.56
C SER A 42 4.68 18.20 -39.31
N VAL A 43 4.06 17.70 -40.39
CA VAL A 43 2.91 16.78 -40.31
C VAL A 43 3.42 15.38 -40.04
N ALA A 44 3.10 14.83 -38.87
CA ALA A 44 3.33 13.42 -38.55
C ALA A 44 2.34 12.52 -39.30
N ASP A 45 1.05 12.83 -39.18
CA ASP A 45 -0.04 12.05 -39.79
C ASP A 45 -1.11 12.96 -40.39
N LYS A 46 -1.69 12.55 -41.52
CA LYS A 46 -2.78 13.27 -42.19
C LYS A 46 -3.87 12.30 -42.62
N HIS A 47 -5.08 12.54 -42.15
CA HIS A 47 -6.26 11.75 -42.49
C HIS A 47 -7.36 12.67 -43.02
N SER A 48 -7.93 12.34 -44.17
CA SER A 48 -9.13 13.00 -44.67
C SER A 48 -10.34 12.17 -44.27
N VAL A 49 -11.31 12.82 -43.64
CA VAL A 49 -12.50 12.18 -43.11
C VAL A 49 -13.67 12.50 -44.02
N THR A 50 -14.38 11.47 -44.48
CA THR A 50 -15.57 11.61 -45.33
C THR A 50 -16.77 10.97 -44.63
N GLY A 51 -17.81 11.75 -44.38
CA GLY A 51 -19.05 11.31 -43.72
C GLY A 51 -19.05 11.46 -42.18
N PRO A 52 -20.23 11.64 -41.56
CA PRO A 52 -20.40 12.01 -40.14
C PRO A 52 -20.04 10.92 -39.12
N ASP A 53 -19.83 9.67 -39.55
CA ASP A 53 -19.49 8.50 -38.71
C ASP A 53 -18.10 7.95 -39.01
N ALA A 54 -17.09 8.78 -38.88
CA ALA A 54 -15.73 8.39 -39.16
C ALA A 54 -15.11 7.62 -37.99
N ARG A 55 -14.49 6.47 -38.28
CA ARG A 55 -13.78 5.65 -37.29
C ARG A 55 -12.28 5.95 -37.32
N LEU A 56 -11.90 7.22 -37.23
CA LEU A 56 -10.48 7.59 -37.15
C LEU A 56 -9.89 7.04 -35.84
N ARG A 57 -8.66 6.52 -35.89
CA ARG A 57 -7.88 6.16 -34.71
C ARG A 57 -6.53 6.83 -34.80
N LEU A 58 -6.25 7.75 -33.88
CA LEU A 58 -4.97 8.45 -33.85
C LEU A 58 -4.37 8.48 -32.45
N SER A 59 -3.05 8.59 -32.35
CA SER A 59 -2.36 8.77 -31.08
C SER A 59 -1.82 10.20 -30.96
N LEU A 60 -2.08 10.85 -29.84
CA LEU A 60 -1.60 12.18 -29.52
C LEU A 60 -0.64 12.11 -28.32
N ASP A 61 0.66 12.23 -28.61
CA ASP A 61 1.71 12.32 -27.60
C ASP A 61 1.82 13.73 -27.01
N HIS A 62 2.52 13.85 -25.88
CA HIS A 62 2.73 15.12 -25.17
C HIS A 62 3.45 16.20 -25.99
N THR A 63 4.24 15.83 -27.00
CA THR A 63 4.95 16.77 -27.90
C THR A 63 4.14 17.14 -29.14
N ARG A 64 3.01 16.46 -29.39
CA ARG A 64 2.24 16.55 -30.62
C ARG A 64 1.02 17.43 -30.43
N THR A 65 0.58 18.05 -31.52
CA THR A 65 -0.60 18.91 -31.57
C THR A 65 -1.58 18.38 -32.60
N LEU A 66 -2.85 18.26 -32.22
CA LEU A 66 -3.92 17.85 -33.13
C LEU A 66 -4.47 19.07 -33.85
N GLU A 67 -4.44 19.07 -35.19
CA GLU A 67 -5.00 20.13 -36.02
C GLU A 67 -6.13 19.56 -36.88
N VAL A 68 -7.32 20.17 -36.83
CA VAL A 68 -8.46 19.81 -37.67
C VAL A 68 -8.78 20.99 -38.59
N LYS A 69 -8.70 20.77 -39.90
CA LYS A 69 -9.12 21.73 -40.91
C LYS A 69 -10.45 21.32 -41.49
N LEU A 70 -11.36 22.27 -41.66
CA LEU A 70 -12.69 22.03 -42.21
C LEU A 70 -13.19 23.25 -42.97
N THR A 71 -14.08 23.03 -43.91
CA THR A 71 -14.80 24.09 -44.62
C THR A 71 -16.29 23.92 -44.34
N ALA A 72 -16.92 24.97 -43.80
CA ALA A 72 -18.35 24.99 -43.55
C ALA A 72 -19.06 25.80 -44.63
N ALA A 73 -20.19 25.31 -45.13
CA ALA A 73 -21.02 26.00 -46.10
C ALA A 73 -22.49 25.93 -45.67
N LEU A 74 -23.21 27.04 -45.85
CA LEU A 74 -24.64 27.14 -45.56
C LEU A 74 -25.45 26.90 -46.84
N ALA A 75 -26.49 26.07 -46.76
CA ALA A 75 -27.48 25.95 -47.82
C ALA A 75 -28.18 27.31 -48.00
N GLY A 76 -27.84 28.00 -49.10
CA GLY A 76 -28.22 29.41 -49.33
C GLY A 76 -27.15 30.26 -50.02
N GLY A 77 -25.91 29.77 -50.13
CA GLY A 77 -24.91 30.33 -51.03
C GLY A 77 -24.11 31.52 -50.49
N ASP A 78 -23.75 31.52 -49.21
CA ASP A 78 -22.77 32.45 -48.66
C ASP A 78 -21.35 31.88 -48.83
N ALA A 79 -20.57 32.49 -49.74
CA ALA A 79 -19.23 32.04 -50.10
C ALA A 79 -18.19 32.28 -48.98
N ASP A 80 -18.48 33.13 -47.99
CA ASP A 80 -17.63 33.36 -46.81
C ASP A 80 -18.37 33.05 -45.50
N PHE A 81 -19.18 31.99 -45.51
CA PHE A 81 -19.94 31.56 -44.35
C PHE A 81 -19.02 31.23 -43.16
N ARG A 82 -19.17 32.00 -42.08
CA ARG A 82 -18.55 31.72 -40.78
C ARG A 82 -19.62 31.32 -39.76
N PRO A 83 -19.58 30.07 -39.24
CA PRO A 83 -20.47 29.66 -38.17
C PRO A 83 -20.17 30.44 -36.89
N GLN A 84 -21.23 30.75 -36.13
CA GLN A 84 -21.11 31.42 -34.84
C GLN A 84 -20.37 30.57 -33.80
N GLN A 85 -20.58 29.27 -33.82
CA GLN A 85 -19.96 28.30 -32.92
C GLN A 85 -19.35 27.16 -33.72
N ALA A 86 -18.06 26.90 -33.52
CA ALA A 86 -17.36 25.76 -34.08
C ALA A 86 -16.31 25.29 -33.07
N PHE A 87 -16.50 24.09 -32.52
CA PHE A 87 -15.64 23.53 -31.48
C PHE A 87 -15.23 22.09 -31.81
N LEU A 88 -13.98 21.76 -31.55
CA LEU A 88 -13.58 20.36 -31.38
C LEU A 88 -13.78 19.98 -29.92
N ARG A 89 -14.61 18.97 -29.68
CA ARG A 89 -14.79 18.33 -28.37
C ARG A 89 -13.95 17.07 -28.31
N LEU A 90 -13.12 16.94 -27.28
CA LEU A 90 -12.42 15.71 -26.93
C LEU A 90 -12.97 15.23 -25.58
N THR A 91 -13.73 14.13 -25.58
CA THR A 91 -14.32 13.56 -24.37
C THR A 91 -13.54 12.35 -23.91
N ALA A 92 -12.99 12.37 -22.70
CA ALA A 92 -12.28 11.22 -22.13
C ALA A 92 -13.28 10.09 -21.84
N ARG A 93 -13.11 8.90 -22.42
CA ARG A 93 -14.03 7.77 -22.19
C ARG A 93 -13.99 7.25 -20.75
N GLY A 94 -12.84 7.40 -20.08
CA GLY A 94 -12.65 6.96 -18.71
C GLY A 94 -13.33 7.88 -17.68
N SER A 95 -13.15 9.20 -17.81
CA SER A 95 -13.65 10.17 -16.82
C SER A 95 -14.98 10.83 -17.21
N GLY A 96 -15.33 10.85 -18.49
CA GLY A 96 -16.43 11.65 -19.02
C GLY A 96 -16.13 13.14 -19.15
N ASP A 97 -14.95 13.60 -18.72
CA ASP A 97 -14.55 15.00 -18.84
C ASP A 97 -14.32 15.36 -20.32
N ALA A 98 -14.80 16.53 -20.72
CA ALA A 98 -14.69 17.01 -22.10
C ALA A 98 -13.89 18.31 -22.17
N ALA A 99 -12.90 18.34 -23.08
CA ALA A 99 -12.21 19.56 -23.46
C ALA A 99 -12.79 20.14 -24.75
N TYR A 100 -12.84 21.46 -24.85
CA TYR A 100 -13.37 22.19 -26.00
C TYR A 100 -12.30 23.12 -26.58
N PHE A 101 -12.12 23.05 -27.90
CA PHE A 101 -11.19 23.90 -28.65
C PHE A 101 -11.93 24.66 -29.72
N ALA A 102 -11.88 25.99 -29.68
CA ALA A 102 -12.56 26.85 -30.64
C ALA A 102 -11.86 26.87 -32.00
N ALA A 103 -12.64 26.87 -33.09
CA ALA A 103 -12.12 27.02 -34.43
C ALA A 103 -11.77 28.49 -34.73
N THR A 104 -10.68 28.69 -35.46
CA THR A 104 -10.23 30.00 -35.97
C THR A 104 -10.25 30.01 -37.49
N LYS A 105 -10.38 31.19 -38.11
CA LYS A 105 -10.38 31.34 -39.57
C LYS A 105 -8.94 31.29 -40.09
N ALA A 106 -8.65 30.41 -41.04
CA ALA A 106 -7.36 30.35 -41.72
C ALA A 106 -7.29 31.30 -42.92
N LYS A 107 -6.06 31.58 -43.39
CA LYS A 107 -5.76 32.50 -44.50
C LYS A 107 -6.35 32.09 -45.87
N GLY A 108 -7.11 31.00 -45.96
CA GLY A 108 -7.77 30.50 -47.18
C GLY A 108 -9.29 30.30 -47.04
N GLY A 109 -9.94 30.94 -46.07
CA GLY A 109 -11.40 30.88 -45.87
C GLY A 109 -11.90 29.71 -45.02
N GLY A 110 -11.13 28.61 -44.94
CA GLY A 110 -11.45 27.47 -44.08
C GLY A 110 -11.29 27.74 -42.57
N LEU A 111 -11.89 26.88 -41.76
CA LEU A 111 -11.78 26.87 -40.30
C LEU A 111 -10.70 25.87 -39.86
N VAL A 112 -9.92 26.26 -38.87
CA VAL A 112 -8.85 25.45 -38.29
C VAL A 112 -8.99 25.42 -36.79
N VAL A 113 -9.03 24.22 -36.24
CA VAL A 113 -8.97 23.97 -34.80
C VAL A 113 -7.62 23.37 -34.47
N THR A 114 -6.98 23.89 -33.43
CA THR A 114 -5.70 23.38 -32.94
C THR A 114 -5.88 23.00 -31.48
N ALA A 115 -5.71 21.72 -31.18
CA ALA A 115 -5.76 21.16 -29.84
C ALA A 115 -4.35 20.76 -29.42
N LYS A 116 -3.73 21.57 -28.57
CA LYS A 116 -2.43 21.28 -27.97
C LYS A 116 -2.60 20.40 -26.74
N HIS A 117 -1.63 19.53 -26.50
CA HIS A 117 -1.62 18.66 -25.34
C HIS A 117 -1.67 19.44 -24.01
N ASP A 118 -0.90 20.53 -23.88
CA ASP A 118 -0.88 21.37 -22.67
C ASP A 118 -2.23 22.03 -22.36
N GLU A 119 -2.95 22.45 -23.41
CA GLU A 119 -4.27 23.07 -23.28
C GLU A 119 -5.34 22.04 -22.92
N LEU A 120 -5.25 20.84 -23.49
CA LEU A 120 -6.05 19.69 -23.10
C LEU A 120 -5.85 19.38 -21.60
N GLN A 121 -4.59 19.28 -21.17
CA GLN A 121 -4.26 19.01 -19.78
C GLN A 121 -4.78 20.10 -18.82
N LYS A 122 -4.82 21.37 -19.22
CA LYS A 122 -5.40 22.44 -18.39
C LYS A 122 -6.91 22.30 -18.20
N GLN A 123 -7.63 21.82 -19.20
CA GLN A 123 -9.10 21.69 -19.13
C GLN A 123 -9.54 20.43 -18.39
N VAL A 124 -8.95 19.27 -18.70
CA VAL A 124 -9.38 17.96 -18.12
C VAL A 124 -8.43 17.43 -17.04
N GLY A 125 -7.27 18.06 -16.85
CA GLY A 125 -6.18 17.55 -16.02
C GLY A 125 -5.37 16.47 -16.74
N THR A 126 -4.45 15.84 -16.00
CA THR A 126 -3.68 14.70 -16.51
C THR A 126 -4.56 13.45 -16.58
N GLN A 127 -4.96 13.06 -17.78
CA GLN A 127 -5.82 11.88 -18.00
C GLN A 127 -5.39 11.11 -19.25
N PRO A 128 -4.50 10.11 -19.13
CA PRO A 128 -4.14 9.28 -20.27
C PRO A 128 -5.30 8.36 -20.63
N GLY A 129 -5.45 8.06 -21.92
CA GLY A 129 -6.46 7.11 -22.39
C GLY A 129 -7.05 7.46 -23.74
N THR A 130 -8.20 6.88 -24.03
CA THR A 130 -8.92 7.08 -25.30
C THR A 130 -9.96 8.18 -25.12
N TYR A 131 -9.91 9.15 -26.03
CA TYR A 131 -10.83 10.27 -26.12
C TYR A 131 -11.69 10.12 -27.37
N ASP A 132 -12.99 10.36 -27.24
CA ASP A 132 -13.90 10.43 -28.37
C ASP A 132 -13.88 11.87 -28.91
N ALA A 133 -13.48 12.03 -30.18
CA ALA A 133 -13.35 13.32 -30.84
C ALA A 133 -14.60 13.60 -31.70
N ALA A 134 -15.25 14.73 -31.43
CA ALA A 134 -16.41 15.19 -32.18
C ALA A 134 -16.25 16.67 -32.54
N LEU A 135 -16.66 17.03 -33.75
CA LEU A 135 -16.74 18.41 -34.20
C LEU A 135 -18.18 18.91 -34.04
N LEU A 136 -18.33 20.02 -33.32
CA LEU A 136 -19.61 20.65 -33.03
C LEU A 136 -19.68 21.98 -33.78
N VAL A 137 -20.64 22.11 -34.70
CA VAL A 137 -20.84 23.35 -35.47
C VAL A 137 -22.28 23.81 -35.33
N GLY A 138 -22.45 25.07 -34.96
CA GLY A 138 -23.75 25.70 -34.76
C GLY A 138 -23.77 27.16 -35.22
N ASP A 139 -24.92 27.58 -35.74
CA ASP A 139 -25.19 28.95 -36.15
C ASP A 139 -26.68 29.24 -35.93
N THR A 140 -27.03 30.49 -35.62
CA THR A 140 -28.41 30.95 -35.46
C THR A 140 -29.20 30.91 -36.77
N ARG A 141 -28.51 30.93 -37.91
CA ARG A 141 -29.10 30.84 -39.25
C ARG A 141 -29.47 29.41 -39.66
N SER A 142 -29.11 28.41 -38.87
CA SER A 142 -29.43 27.00 -39.13
C SER A 142 -30.30 26.44 -38.03
N ALA A 143 -31.36 25.71 -38.41
CA ALA A 143 -32.26 25.08 -37.45
C ALA A 143 -31.67 23.83 -36.77
N GLN A 144 -30.66 23.19 -37.37
CA GLN A 144 -30.06 21.96 -36.86
C GLN A 144 -28.55 22.12 -36.65
N PRO A 145 -28.04 21.97 -35.42
CA PRO A 145 -26.60 21.92 -35.18
C PRO A 145 -26.02 20.61 -35.75
N VAL A 146 -24.77 20.68 -36.21
CA VAL A 146 -24.06 19.53 -36.78
C VAL A 146 -23.06 19.02 -35.74
N GLU A 147 -23.27 17.79 -35.27
CA GLU A 147 -22.28 17.01 -34.53
C GLU A 147 -21.69 15.96 -35.48
N TRP A 148 -20.39 16.05 -35.73
CA TRP A 148 -19.67 15.13 -36.60
C TRP A 148 -18.67 14.33 -35.77
N ALA A 149 -18.88 13.01 -35.64
CA ALA A 149 -17.97 12.12 -34.94
C ALA A 149 -16.73 11.84 -35.81
N LEU A 150 -15.56 12.31 -35.35
CA LEU A 150 -14.30 12.14 -36.08
C LEU A 150 -13.66 10.79 -35.78
N GLY A 151 -13.79 10.29 -34.54
CA GLY A 151 -13.29 8.98 -34.11
C GLY A 151 -12.63 9.00 -32.73
N GLU A 152 -11.72 8.06 -32.51
CA GLU A 152 -11.01 7.82 -31.25
C GLU A 152 -9.58 8.40 -31.29
N VAL A 153 -9.20 9.14 -30.25
CA VAL A 153 -7.88 9.74 -30.06
C VAL A 153 -7.25 9.19 -28.79
N LYS A 154 -6.17 8.44 -28.90
CA LYS A 154 -5.41 7.93 -27.76
C LYS A 154 -4.41 9.00 -27.31
N VAL A 155 -4.67 9.62 -26.17
CA VAL A 155 -3.81 10.66 -25.59
C VAL A 155 -2.80 10.02 -24.63
N LEU A 156 -1.52 10.30 -24.83
CA LEU A 156 -0.39 9.77 -24.07
C LEU A 156 0.36 10.91 -23.38
N TYR A 157 0.68 10.72 -22.10
CA TYR A 157 1.45 11.65 -21.28
C TYR A 157 2.90 11.17 -21.12
N PRO A 158 3.82 12.03 -20.64
CA PRO A 158 5.17 11.59 -20.29
C PRO A 158 5.12 10.41 -19.31
N PRO A 159 5.88 9.34 -19.53
CA PRO A 159 5.92 8.20 -18.62
C PRO A 159 6.49 8.61 -17.27
N GLN A 160 5.99 8.01 -16.19
CA GLN A 160 6.53 8.14 -14.84
C GLN A 160 7.85 7.35 -14.71
N ASP A 161 8.62 7.52 -13.62
CA ASP A 161 9.92 6.86 -13.41
C ASP A 161 9.87 5.32 -13.55
N ASP A 162 8.70 4.71 -13.36
CA ASP A 162 8.42 3.28 -13.50
C ASP A 162 7.95 2.88 -14.93
N GLY A 163 8.02 3.79 -15.90
CA GLY A 163 7.57 3.58 -17.29
C GLY A 163 6.04 3.54 -17.48
N SER A 164 5.27 3.69 -16.40
CA SER A 164 3.81 3.70 -16.41
C SER A 164 3.23 5.06 -16.84
N GLN A 165 2.03 5.04 -17.44
CA GLN A 165 1.26 6.25 -17.71
C GLN A 165 0.64 6.77 -16.39
N PRO A 166 0.48 8.10 -16.22
CA PRO A 166 -0.18 8.66 -15.05
C PRO A 166 -1.56 8.05 -14.79
N GLU A 167 -1.98 7.95 -13.53
CA GLU A 167 -3.30 7.40 -13.23
C GLU A 167 -4.41 8.33 -13.75
N ALA A 168 -5.32 7.79 -14.57
CA ALA A 168 -6.46 8.55 -15.07
C ALA A 168 -7.46 8.84 -13.95
N LYS A 169 -8.04 10.05 -13.97
CA LYS A 169 -9.08 10.40 -13.00
C LYS A 169 -10.32 9.52 -13.19
N PRO A 170 -10.95 9.06 -12.10
CA PRO A 170 -12.18 8.27 -12.17
C PRO A 170 -13.36 9.10 -12.70
N TYR A 171 -14.30 8.43 -13.39
CA TYR A 171 -15.53 8.98 -14.00
C TYR A 171 -16.35 9.91 -13.13
N ARG A 172 -16.41 9.64 -11.83
CA ARG A 172 -17.00 10.54 -10.86
C ARG A 172 -15.95 10.87 -9.81
N PRO A 173 -15.59 12.15 -9.66
CA PRO A 173 -14.75 12.60 -8.54
C PRO A 173 -15.32 12.16 -7.19
N LEU A 174 -16.64 12.02 -7.11
CA LEU A 174 -17.36 11.55 -5.94
C LEU A 174 -17.07 10.08 -5.60
N ASP A 175 -16.84 9.24 -6.61
CA ASP A 175 -16.50 7.83 -6.43
C ASP A 175 -15.08 7.66 -5.86
N ALA A 176 -14.18 8.63 -6.08
CA ALA A 176 -12.86 8.63 -5.43
C ALA A 176 -12.97 8.95 -3.93
N THR A 177 -13.87 9.87 -3.57
CA THR A 177 -14.05 10.37 -2.19
C THR A 177 -14.80 9.37 -1.30
N PHE A 178 -15.75 8.62 -1.84
CA PHE A 178 -16.58 7.67 -1.09
C PHE A 178 -16.14 6.21 -1.19
N ARG A 179 -14.91 5.95 -1.66
CA ARG A 179 -14.35 4.59 -1.62
C ARG A 179 -13.81 4.25 -0.23
N PRO A 180 -13.99 3.01 0.24
CA PRO A 180 -13.33 2.55 1.44
C PRO A 180 -11.82 2.66 1.26
N LYS A 181 -11.14 3.24 2.26
CA LYS A 181 -9.67 3.31 2.28
C LYS A 181 -9.09 1.90 2.45
N PRO A 182 -7.87 1.65 1.95
CA PRO A 182 -7.20 0.38 2.18
C PRO A 182 -7.06 0.11 3.68
N GLU A 183 -7.17 -1.17 4.06
CA GLU A 183 -7.02 -1.61 5.45
C GLU A 183 -5.57 -1.42 5.91
N ILE A 184 -5.39 -0.86 7.11
CA ILE A 184 -4.08 -0.66 7.72
C ILE A 184 -3.79 -1.86 8.64
N VAL A 185 -2.83 -2.69 8.24
CA VAL A 185 -2.40 -3.85 9.04
C VAL A 185 -1.19 -3.45 9.90
N HIS A 186 -1.31 -3.61 11.22
CA HIS A 186 -0.20 -3.36 12.14
C HIS A 186 0.88 -4.44 11.99
N GLN A 187 2.10 -4.04 11.62
CA GLN A 187 3.24 -4.96 11.53
C GLN A 187 3.92 -5.08 12.90
N HIS A 188 3.76 -6.24 13.53
CA HIS A 188 4.47 -6.55 14.77
C HIS A 188 5.97 -6.77 14.52
N ARG A 189 6.78 -6.41 15.53
CA ARG A 189 8.21 -6.73 15.53
C ARG A 189 8.38 -8.25 15.45
N GLN A 190 9.21 -8.69 14.52
CA GLN A 190 9.55 -10.11 14.38
C GLN A 190 10.31 -10.60 15.63
N PRO A 191 10.01 -11.81 16.13
CA PRO A 191 10.72 -12.36 17.27
C PRO A 191 12.19 -12.59 16.93
N GLU A 192 13.06 -12.36 17.89
CA GLU A 192 14.49 -12.57 17.72
C GLU A 192 14.81 -14.06 17.57
N ARG A 193 15.74 -14.38 16.66
CA ARG A 193 16.13 -15.75 16.38
C ARG A 193 16.83 -16.37 17.59
N ARG A 194 16.26 -17.44 18.13
CA ARG A 194 16.87 -18.22 19.23
C ARG A 194 17.86 -19.26 18.70
N ALA A 195 18.88 -19.59 19.50
CA ALA A 195 19.83 -20.63 19.17
C ALA A 195 19.18 -22.03 19.20
N PRO A 196 19.68 -23.02 18.42
CA PRO A 196 19.18 -24.38 18.47
C PRO A 196 19.37 -25.04 19.85
N ALA A 197 18.36 -25.79 20.31
CA ALA A 197 18.37 -26.41 21.64
C ALA A 197 19.57 -27.34 21.89
N VAL A 198 20.01 -28.07 20.86
CA VAL A 198 21.16 -28.99 20.94
C VAL A 198 22.45 -28.23 21.27
N VAL A 199 22.66 -27.09 20.62
CA VAL A 199 23.84 -26.24 20.85
C VAL A 199 23.80 -25.68 22.26
N SER A 200 22.65 -25.17 22.69
CA SER A 200 22.47 -24.66 24.05
C SER A 200 22.75 -25.73 25.12
N LEU A 201 22.21 -26.94 24.95
CA LEU A 201 22.40 -28.04 25.90
C LEU A 201 23.85 -28.50 25.99
N PHE A 202 24.54 -28.59 24.85
CA PHE A 202 25.96 -28.94 24.80
C PHE A 202 26.79 -27.97 25.65
N PHE A 203 26.63 -26.66 25.45
CA PHE A 203 27.37 -25.67 26.22
C PHE A 203 26.97 -25.62 27.70
N SER A 204 25.71 -25.90 28.05
CA SER A 204 25.30 -26.07 29.44
C SER A 204 26.01 -27.24 30.13
N LEU A 205 26.19 -28.38 29.43
CA LEU A 205 26.96 -29.52 29.96
C LEU A 205 28.44 -29.18 30.10
N VAL A 206 29.02 -28.48 29.12
CA VAL A 206 30.41 -27.99 29.19
C VAL A 206 30.60 -27.06 30.39
N ALA A 207 29.64 -26.19 30.69
CA ALA A 207 29.68 -25.32 31.87
C ALA A 207 29.64 -26.10 33.20
N LEU A 208 29.02 -27.28 33.24
CA LEU A 208 28.98 -28.16 34.42
C LEU A 208 30.24 -29.04 34.56
N ALA A 209 31.04 -29.20 33.49
CA ALA A 209 32.19 -30.09 33.48
C ALA A 209 33.27 -29.75 34.53
N PRO A 210 33.62 -28.47 34.81
CA PRO A 210 34.60 -28.14 35.85
C PRO A 210 34.17 -28.59 37.25
N LEU A 211 32.87 -28.51 37.56
CA LEU A 211 32.34 -28.98 38.84
C LEU A 211 32.47 -30.51 38.96
N ALA A 212 32.13 -31.24 37.90
CA ALA A 212 32.31 -32.70 37.87
C ALA A 212 33.79 -33.08 38.03
N ALA A 213 34.69 -32.38 37.32
CA ALA A 213 36.13 -32.59 37.43
C ALA A 213 36.64 -32.34 38.86
N TYR A 214 36.18 -31.27 39.52
CA TYR A 214 36.51 -30.98 40.91
C TYR A 214 36.08 -32.10 41.85
N VAL A 215 34.84 -32.61 41.73
CA VAL A 215 34.35 -33.71 42.58
C VAL A 215 35.19 -34.97 42.39
N VAL A 216 35.50 -35.33 41.14
CA VAL A 216 36.36 -36.49 40.83
C VAL A 216 37.76 -36.31 41.42
N ALA A 217 38.36 -35.12 41.25
CA ALA A 217 39.68 -34.82 41.79
C ALA A 217 39.70 -34.89 43.33
N ALA A 218 38.69 -34.30 44.00
CA ALA A 218 38.57 -34.35 45.45
C ALA A 218 38.48 -35.79 45.98
N LEU A 219 37.70 -36.65 45.32
CA LEU A 219 37.59 -38.06 45.67
C LEU A 219 38.92 -38.81 45.46
N ARG A 220 39.67 -38.49 44.39
CA ARG A 220 40.99 -39.09 44.11
C ARG A 220 42.06 -38.69 45.12
N ILE A 221 42.00 -37.47 45.64
CA ILE A 221 42.92 -36.96 46.67
C ILE A 221 42.58 -37.52 48.08
N GLY A 222 41.43 -38.20 48.22
CA GLY A 222 40.99 -38.79 49.49
C GLY A 222 40.30 -37.80 50.42
N ALA A 223 39.69 -36.74 49.87
CA ALA A 223 38.84 -35.84 50.63
C ALA A 223 37.73 -36.64 51.33
N ASN A 224 37.60 -36.45 52.64
CA ASN A 224 36.71 -37.24 53.47
C ASN A 224 35.94 -36.34 54.45
N LEU A 225 34.85 -36.86 54.98
CA LEU A 225 33.98 -36.18 55.96
C LEU A 225 34.27 -36.62 57.41
N LYS A 226 35.42 -37.24 57.68
CA LYS A 226 35.75 -37.77 59.01
C LYS A 226 35.93 -36.68 60.07
N GLY A 227 36.13 -35.43 59.65
CA GLY A 227 36.23 -34.26 60.52
C GLY A 227 34.89 -33.69 60.98
N PHE A 228 33.76 -34.30 60.62
CA PHE A 228 32.46 -33.84 61.09
C PHE A 228 32.28 -34.16 62.58
N PRO A 229 31.86 -33.17 63.42
CA PRO A 229 31.80 -33.37 64.86
C PRO A 229 30.74 -34.41 65.27
N THR A 230 31.10 -35.26 66.23
CA THR A 230 30.23 -36.29 66.82
C THR A 230 29.88 -35.97 68.27
N GLY A 231 28.81 -36.57 68.81
CA GLY A 231 28.39 -36.34 70.20
C GLY A 231 27.65 -35.02 70.40
N ALA A 232 27.92 -34.30 71.49
CA ALA A 232 27.18 -33.08 71.87
C ALA A 232 27.27 -31.94 70.83
N SER A 233 28.33 -31.89 70.04
CA SER A 233 28.54 -30.89 68.99
C SER A 233 27.95 -31.27 67.62
N PHE A 234 27.37 -32.48 67.49
CA PHE A 234 26.76 -32.94 66.23
C PHE A 234 25.53 -32.11 65.86
N LEU A 235 24.61 -31.91 66.82
CA LEU A 235 23.35 -31.23 66.58
C LEU A 235 23.52 -29.77 66.10
N PRO A 236 24.36 -28.92 66.73
CA PRO A 236 24.58 -27.56 66.22
C PRO A 236 25.28 -27.56 64.85
N ALA A 237 26.20 -28.49 64.59
CA ALA A 237 26.88 -28.60 63.30
C ALA A 237 25.91 -29.03 62.19
N ALA A 238 25.05 -30.00 62.45
CA ALA A 238 24.02 -30.43 61.52
C ALA A 238 23.01 -29.30 61.24
N ALA A 239 22.57 -28.59 62.29
CA ALA A 239 21.67 -27.44 62.15
C ALA A 239 22.30 -26.29 61.34
N PHE A 240 23.60 -26.03 61.50
CA PHE A 240 24.32 -25.04 60.70
C PHE A 240 24.35 -25.41 59.21
N HIS A 241 24.72 -26.64 58.86
CA HIS A 241 24.79 -27.09 57.46
C HIS A 241 23.40 -27.23 56.83
N ALA A 242 22.39 -27.67 57.61
CA ALA A 242 21.00 -27.66 57.17
C ALA A 242 20.48 -26.24 56.92
N GLY A 243 20.86 -25.27 57.77
CA GLY A 243 20.57 -23.86 57.58
C GLY A 243 21.18 -23.31 56.28
N LEU A 244 22.45 -23.62 56.01
CA LEU A 244 23.09 -23.26 54.73
C LEU A 244 22.39 -23.90 53.53
N ALA A 245 22.07 -25.19 53.59
CA ALA A 245 21.33 -25.88 52.54
C ALA A 245 19.94 -25.26 52.31
N ALA A 246 19.25 -24.88 53.39
CA ALA A 246 17.96 -24.20 53.32
C ALA A 246 18.07 -22.80 52.71
N ILE A 247 19.14 -22.05 52.97
CA ILE A 247 19.40 -20.76 52.32
C ILE A 247 19.64 -20.95 50.81
N CYS A 248 20.43 -21.94 50.41
CA CYS A 248 20.62 -22.28 48.99
C CYS A 248 19.30 -22.69 48.32
N ALA A 249 18.48 -23.49 48.99
CA ALA A 249 17.16 -23.88 48.51
C ALA A 249 16.21 -22.67 48.41
N LEU A 250 16.26 -21.74 49.37
CA LEU A 250 15.49 -20.50 49.32
C LEU A 250 15.89 -19.64 48.12
N TYR A 251 17.17 -19.57 47.78
CA TYR A 251 17.62 -18.87 46.56
C TYR A 251 17.14 -19.55 45.28
N LEU A 252 17.10 -20.89 45.24
CA LEU A 252 16.50 -21.61 44.12
C LEU A 252 14.99 -21.32 44.01
N LEU A 253 14.27 -21.29 45.13
CA LEU A 253 12.85 -20.96 45.17
C LEU A 253 12.58 -19.49 44.78
N PHE A 254 13.48 -18.57 45.15
CA PHE A 254 13.46 -17.18 44.68
C PHE A 254 13.64 -17.09 43.17
N TRP A 255 14.56 -17.86 42.61
CA TRP A 255 14.74 -17.90 41.16
C TRP A 255 13.53 -18.49 40.42
N LEU A 256 12.87 -19.49 41.01
CA LEU A 256 11.74 -20.18 40.38
C LEU A 256 10.39 -19.46 40.54
N GLN A 257 10.07 -18.97 41.75
CA GLN A 257 8.69 -18.61 42.10
C GLN A 257 8.52 -17.46 43.12
N LEU A 258 9.40 -17.32 44.11
CA LEU A 258 9.21 -16.32 45.18
C LEU A 258 9.55 -14.91 44.71
N ASN A 259 8.84 -13.92 45.24
CA ASN A 259 9.22 -12.52 45.09
C ASN A 259 10.20 -12.07 46.19
N LEU A 260 10.80 -10.88 46.00
CA LEU A 260 11.78 -10.34 46.94
C LEU A 260 11.19 -10.11 48.34
N MET A 261 9.95 -9.62 48.44
CA MET A 261 9.30 -9.32 49.72
C MET A 261 8.96 -10.57 50.54
N GLN A 262 8.73 -11.70 49.88
CA GLN A 262 8.57 -13.00 50.54
C GLN A 262 9.92 -13.61 50.94
N THR A 263 10.93 -13.45 50.08
CA THR A 263 12.26 -14.07 50.29
C THR A 263 13.03 -13.40 51.43
N LEU A 264 13.03 -12.07 51.49
CA LEU A 264 13.80 -11.31 52.49
C LEU A 264 13.47 -11.64 53.96
N PRO A 265 12.19 -11.68 54.41
CA PRO A 265 11.89 -12.02 55.81
C PRO A 265 12.26 -13.47 56.15
N ILE A 266 12.03 -14.42 55.21
CA ILE A 266 12.43 -15.83 55.40
C ILE A 266 13.95 -15.93 55.50
N LEU A 267 14.68 -15.24 54.61
CA LEU A 267 16.14 -15.20 54.61
C LEU A 267 16.69 -14.54 55.88
N ALA A 268 16.05 -13.48 56.39
CA ALA A 268 16.47 -12.81 57.62
C ALA A 268 16.37 -13.76 58.82
N ILE A 269 15.24 -14.46 58.99
CA ILE A 269 15.05 -15.43 60.07
C ILE A 269 16.05 -16.58 59.92
N LEU A 270 16.11 -17.18 58.72
CA LEU A 270 16.99 -18.32 58.45
C LEU A 270 18.46 -17.95 58.60
N GLY A 271 18.83 -16.74 58.21
CA GLY A 271 20.18 -16.18 58.35
C GLY A 271 20.58 -16.01 59.80
N VAL A 272 19.71 -15.44 60.65
CA VAL A 272 19.97 -15.33 62.10
C VAL A 272 20.13 -16.72 62.74
N VAL A 273 19.22 -17.64 62.46
CA VAL A 273 19.28 -19.01 63.00
C VAL A 273 20.56 -19.72 62.56
N THR A 274 20.90 -19.65 61.26
CA THR A 274 22.12 -20.25 60.70
C THR A 274 23.38 -19.61 61.30
N ALA A 275 23.40 -18.29 61.51
CA ALA A 275 24.53 -17.60 62.12
C ALA A 275 24.77 -18.02 63.58
N VAL A 276 23.71 -18.22 64.37
CA VAL A 276 23.83 -18.69 65.77
C VAL A 276 24.41 -20.10 65.82
N PHE A 277 23.86 -21.05 65.06
CA PHE A 277 24.38 -22.42 65.01
C PHE A 277 25.78 -22.48 64.39
N GLY A 278 26.07 -21.61 63.42
CA GLY A 278 27.41 -21.44 62.84
C GLY A 278 28.43 -20.99 63.88
N ARG A 279 28.10 -19.99 64.69
CA ARG A 279 28.96 -19.54 65.79
C ARG A 279 29.29 -20.67 66.76
N ILE A 280 28.28 -21.42 67.21
CA ILE A 280 28.47 -22.54 68.15
C ILE A 280 29.36 -23.62 67.53
N THR A 281 29.10 -23.97 66.26
CA THR A 281 29.87 -25.00 65.53
C THR A 281 31.33 -24.60 65.34
N LEU A 282 31.58 -23.36 64.90
CA LEU A 282 32.93 -22.85 64.68
C LEU A 282 33.72 -22.68 65.98
N GLN A 283 33.07 -22.26 67.07
CA GLN A 283 33.70 -22.20 68.40
C GLN A 283 34.08 -23.60 68.90
N GLY A 284 33.19 -24.58 68.74
CA GLY A 284 33.48 -25.98 69.07
C GLY A 284 34.63 -26.55 68.24
N ALA A 285 34.68 -26.24 66.94
CA ALA A 285 35.77 -26.65 66.06
C ALA A 285 37.11 -25.99 66.43
N ALA A 286 37.10 -24.70 66.77
CA ALA A 286 38.30 -23.97 67.22
C ALA A 286 38.83 -24.53 68.56
N ALA A 287 37.96 -24.84 69.51
CA ALA A 287 38.34 -25.45 70.79
C ALA A 287 38.92 -26.87 70.59
N ALA A 288 38.31 -27.67 69.71
CA ALA A 288 38.83 -29.00 69.36
C ALA A 288 40.19 -28.92 68.64
N ALA A 289 40.40 -27.92 67.79
CA ALA A 289 41.69 -27.67 67.15
C ALA A 289 42.77 -27.25 68.17
N ALA A 290 42.43 -26.41 69.14
CA ALA A 290 43.34 -25.98 70.21
C ALA A 290 43.69 -27.10 71.21
N ALA A 291 42.81 -28.07 71.40
CA ALA A 291 43.02 -29.21 72.30
C ALA A 291 43.88 -30.34 71.69
N LYS A 292 44.15 -30.30 70.38
CA LYS A 292 44.99 -31.31 69.71
C LYS A 292 46.48 -30.96 69.93
N PRO A 293 47.29 -31.83 70.56
CA PRO A 293 48.72 -31.55 70.75
C PRO A 293 49.44 -31.40 69.40
N PRO A 294 50.54 -30.63 69.31
CA PRO A 294 51.27 -30.46 68.06
C PRO A 294 51.73 -31.82 67.55
N GLN A 295 51.33 -32.18 66.32
CA GLN A 295 51.92 -33.31 65.63
C GLN A 295 53.41 -32.99 65.46
N LYS A 296 54.26 -33.79 66.10
CA LYS A 296 55.70 -33.81 65.78
C LYS A 296 55.82 -34.02 64.28
N GLN A 297 56.41 -33.05 63.60
CA GLN A 297 56.90 -33.22 62.25
C GLN A 297 58.08 -34.21 62.35
N GLU A 298 57.86 -35.43 61.86
CA GLU A 298 58.93 -36.30 61.34
C GLU A 298 59.00 -36.12 59.83
#